data_AF-A0A845U869-F1
#
_entry.id   AF-A0A845U869-F1
#
_cell.length_a   1.000
_cell.length_b   1.000
_cell.length_c   1.000
_cell.angle_alpha   90.00
_cell.angle_beta   90.00
_cell.angle_gamma   90.00
#
_symmetry.space_group_name_H-M   'P 1'
#
loop_
_entity.id
_entity.type
_entity.pdbx_description
1 polymer ?
#
loop_
_entity_poly.entity_id
_entity_poly.type
_entity_poly.pdbx_seq_one_letter_code
_entity_poly.pdbx_strand_id
1 'polypeptide(L)'
;MVSPLTTVIEAELLEEGAFCFDFPHFCTLLHCGEGEAMQLVRYGVIHPEGSGPQHWRFRSLDLYRARLSRRLSRDLEIDMAGAALAVDLLERLRG
;
A
#
# COMPACT_ATOMS: atom_id res chain seq x y z
N MET A 1 -8.59 -2.49 -41.93
CA MET A 1 -9.31 -2.13 -40.69
C MET A 1 -8.53 -2.72 -39.53
N VAL A 2 -7.86 -1.89 -38.72
CA VAL A 2 -7.12 -2.35 -37.53
C VAL A 2 -8.11 -2.35 -36.37
N SER A 3 -8.43 -3.52 -35.83
CA SER A 3 -9.22 -3.62 -34.60
C SER A 3 -8.44 -3.01 -33.44
N PRO A 4 -9.06 -2.19 -32.58
CA PRO A 4 -8.37 -1.67 -31.40
C PRO A 4 -7.96 -2.82 -30.48
N LEU A 5 -6.77 -2.72 -29.89
CA LEU A 5 -6.32 -3.61 -28.83
C LEU A 5 -7.21 -3.37 -27.61
N THR A 6 -8.16 -4.27 -27.37
CA THR A 6 -8.93 -4.27 -26.13
C THR A 6 -8.02 -4.75 -25.01
N THR A 7 -7.51 -3.82 -24.20
CA THR A 7 -6.81 -4.17 -22.96
C THR A 7 -7.83 -4.65 -21.94
N VAL A 8 -7.86 -5.96 -21.69
CA VAL A 8 -8.64 -6.55 -20.61
C VAL A 8 -7.82 -6.39 -19.33
N ILE A 9 -8.34 -5.63 -18.37
CA ILE A 9 -7.77 -5.54 -17.02
C ILE A 9 -8.56 -6.49 -16.13
N GLU A 10 -7.91 -7.55 -15.68
CA GLU A 10 -8.45 -8.41 -14.64
C GLU A 10 -8.29 -7.70 -13.29
N ALA A 11 -9.41 -7.48 -12.60
CA ALA A 11 -9.44 -6.83 -11.29
C ALA A 11 -10.21 -7.72 -10.33
N GLU A 12 -9.61 -7.99 -9.17
CA GLU A 12 -10.27 -8.69 -8.09
C GLU A 12 -11.03 -7.66 -7.23
N LEU A 13 -12.34 -7.87 -7.08
CA LEU A 13 -13.19 -7.07 -6.21
C LEU A 13 -12.88 -7.45 -4.76
N LEU A 14 -12.16 -6.57 -4.07
CA LEU A 14 -11.80 -6.76 -2.67
C LEU A 14 -12.97 -6.34 -1.77
N GLU A 15 -13.52 -7.28 -1.00
CA GLU A 15 -14.50 -6.94 0.04
C GLU A 15 -13.89 -5.96 1.06
N GLU A 16 -14.63 -4.91 1.39
CA GLU A 16 -14.22 -3.95 2.41
C GLU A 16 -14.04 -4.66 3.76
N GLY A 17 -12.80 -4.71 4.24
CA GLY A 17 -12.46 -5.23 5.58
C GLY A 17 -11.81 -6.61 5.61
N ALA A 18 -11.78 -7.36 4.50
CA ALA A 18 -11.08 -8.63 4.45
C ALA A 18 -9.55 -8.45 4.29
N PHE A 19 -8.78 -9.32 4.95
CA PHE A 19 -7.34 -9.42 4.78
C PHE A 19 -7.00 -10.26 3.55
N CYS A 20 -6.35 -9.67 2.56
CA CYS A 20 -6.28 -10.28 1.22
C CYS A 20 -4.87 -10.62 0.75
N PHE A 21 -3.83 -10.04 1.37
CA PHE A 21 -2.46 -10.25 0.91
C PHE A 21 -1.57 -10.70 2.05
N ASP A 22 -0.71 -11.67 1.76
CA ASP A 22 0.46 -11.95 2.60
C ASP A 22 1.60 -10.98 2.25
N PHE A 23 2.71 -11.05 2.99
CA PHE A 23 3.83 -10.13 2.81
C PHE A 23 4.49 -10.22 1.42
N PRO A 24 4.78 -11.41 0.86
CA PRO A 24 5.29 -11.52 -0.50
C PRO A 24 4.35 -10.92 -1.55
N HIS A 25 3.05 -11.22 -1.49
CA HIS A 25 2.08 -10.71 -2.45
C HIS A 25 1.92 -9.19 -2.34
N PHE A 26 1.93 -8.63 -1.12
CA PHE A 26 1.96 -7.19 -0.90
C PHE A 26 3.16 -6.52 -1.58
N CYS A 27 4.37 -7.07 -1.40
CA CYS A 27 5.58 -6.55 -2.04
C CYS A 27 5.48 -6.57 -3.58
N THR A 28 4.92 -7.64 -4.15
CA THR A 28 4.67 -7.76 -5.58
C THR A 28 3.69 -6.67 -6.08
N LEU A 29 2.57 -6.45 -5.39
CA LEU A 29 1.55 -5.47 -5.76
C LEU A 29 2.00 -4.02 -5.61
N LEU A 30 2.90 -3.77 -4.65
CA LEU A 30 3.50 -2.45 -4.43
C LEU A 30 4.72 -2.22 -5.34
N HIS A 31 5.24 -3.27 -5.98
CA HIS A 31 6.51 -3.25 -6.71
C HIS A 31 7.64 -2.70 -5.81
N CYS A 32 7.85 -3.32 -4.66
CA CYS A 32 8.88 -2.95 -3.69
C CYS A 32 9.67 -4.17 -3.21
N GLY A 33 10.86 -3.93 -2.66
CA GLY A 33 11.61 -4.94 -1.92
C GLY A 33 11.06 -5.10 -0.49
N GLU A 34 11.32 -6.26 0.14
CA GLU A 34 10.90 -6.53 1.52
C GLU A 34 11.44 -5.49 2.52
N GLY A 35 12.67 -4.99 2.30
CA GLY A 35 13.26 -3.96 3.15
C GLY A 35 12.45 -2.65 3.16
N GLU A 36 11.92 -2.23 2.00
CA GLU A 36 11.06 -1.06 1.91
C GLU A 36 9.71 -1.31 2.59
N ALA A 37 9.09 -2.46 2.32
CA ALA A 37 7.83 -2.83 2.98
C ALA A 37 7.96 -2.91 4.51
N MET A 38 9.09 -3.42 5.00
CA MET A 38 9.43 -3.43 6.43
C MET A 38 9.54 -2.02 7.01
N GLN A 39 10.13 -1.07 6.27
CA GLN A 39 10.18 0.33 6.70
C GLN A 39 8.79 0.96 6.73
N LEU A 40 7.94 0.66 5.73
CA LEU A 40 6.56 1.14 5.71
C LEU A 40 5.77 0.67 6.94
N VAL A 41 5.97 -0.58 7.38
CA VAL A 41 5.39 -1.08 8.65
C VAL A 41 6.03 -0.36 9.85
N ARG A 42 7.36 -0.26 9.89
CA ARG A 42 8.10 0.36 11.00
C ARG A 42 7.69 1.81 11.26
N TYR A 43 7.50 2.59 10.21
CA TYR A 43 7.09 3.99 10.31
C TYR A 43 5.57 4.17 10.42
N GLY A 44 4.78 3.09 10.46
CA GLY A 44 3.33 3.17 10.61
C GLY A 44 2.58 3.63 9.36
N VAL A 45 3.22 3.59 8.18
CA VAL A 45 2.51 3.86 6.93
C VAL A 45 1.49 2.76 6.67
N ILE A 46 1.81 1.51 6.98
CA ILE A 46 0.90 0.36 6.80
C ILE A 46 0.84 -0.45 8.09
N HIS A 47 -0.29 -1.09 8.34
CA HIS A 47 -0.61 -1.75 9.61
C HIS A 47 -1.11 -3.18 9.37
N PRO A 48 -0.21 -4.12 9.00
CA PRO A 48 -0.59 -5.52 8.87
C PRO A 48 -1.02 -6.11 10.20
N GLU A 49 -1.95 -7.07 10.15
CA GLU A 49 -2.25 -7.94 11.28
C GLU A 49 -1.30 -9.14 11.29
N GLY A 50 -0.98 -9.64 12.50
CA GLY A 50 -0.11 -10.80 12.70
C GLY A 50 1.19 -10.47 13.45
N SER A 51 1.86 -11.51 13.94
CA SER A 51 3.02 -11.39 14.84
C SER A 51 4.35 -11.03 14.15
N GLY A 52 4.38 -10.99 12.81
CA GLY A 52 5.58 -10.66 12.04
C GLY A 52 5.45 -11.01 10.56
N PRO A 53 6.50 -10.79 9.76
CA PRO A 53 6.44 -10.88 8.29
C PRO A 53 5.88 -12.19 7.74
N GLN A 54 6.16 -13.31 8.40
CA GLN A 54 5.65 -14.64 7.99
C GLN A 54 4.14 -14.82 8.22
N HIS A 55 3.57 -14.06 9.15
CA HIS A 55 2.15 -14.11 9.52
C HIS A 55 1.39 -12.85 9.12
N TRP A 56 2.06 -11.90 8.47
CA TRP A 56 1.46 -10.62 8.15
C TRP A 56 0.36 -10.78 7.12
N ARG A 57 -0.75 -10.12 7.41
CA ARG A 57 -1.92 -10.03 6.56
C ARG A 57 -2.24 -8.56 6.34
N PHE A 58 -2.31 -8.15 5.09
CA PHE A 58 -2.56 -6.78 4.66
C PHE A 58 -3.96 -6.64 4.05
N ARG A 59 -4.55 -5.47 4.26
CA ARG A 59 -5.81 -5.05 3.64
C ARG A 59 -5.52 -4.20 2.41
N SER A 60 -6.54 -4.01 1.56
CA SER A 60 -6.48 -3.07 0.44
C SER A 60 -6.09 -1.64 0.88
N LEU A 61 -6.53 -1.21 2.07
CA LEU A 61 -6.17 0.08 2.65
C LEU A 61 -4.66 0.23 2.88
N ASP A 62 -3.95 -0.85 3.25
CA ASP A 62 -2.49 -0.79 3.43
C ASP A 62 -1.78 -0.50 2.09
N LEU A 63 -2.25 -1.10 1.00
CA LEU A 63 -1.71 -0.85 -0.34
C LEU A 63 -2.00 0.60 -0.78
N TYR A 64 -3.19 1.11 -0.47
CA TYR A 64 -3.53 2.51 -0.68
C TYR A 64 -2.59 3.45 0.08
N ARG A 65 -2.41 3.24 1.38
CA ARG A 65 -1.56 4.05 2.25
C ARG A 65 -0.11 4.06 1.78
N ALA A 66 0.44 2.91 1.38
CA ALA A 66 1.80 2.81 0.83
C ALA A 66 1.99 3.57 -0.49
N ARG A 67 0.99 3.54 -1.39
CA ARG A 67 1.05 4.32 -2.64
C ARG A 67 0.94 5.81 -2.37
N LEU A 68 0.09 6.20 -1.42
CA LEU A 68 -0.08 7.60 -1.02
C LEU A 68 1.19 8.15 -0.36
N SER A 69 1.83 7.40 0.53
CA SER A 69 3.08 7.83 1.17
C SER A 69 4.19 8.07 0.16
N ARG A 70 4.40 7.15 -0.81
CA ARG A 70 5.37 7.33 -1.91
C ARG A 70 5.10 8.60 -2.70
N ARG A 71 3.83 8.87 -3.01
CA ARG A 71 3.43 10.08 -3.70
C ARG A 71 3.75 11.33 -2.87
N LEU A 72 3.42 11.33 -1.58
CA LEU A 72 3.67 12.47 -0.69
C LEU A 72 5.17 12.69 -0.46
N SER A 73 5.96 11.63 -0.26
CA SER A 73 7.42 11.72 -0.17
C SER A 73 8.02 12.40 -1.41
N ARG A 74 7.56 12.02 -2.61
CA ARG A 74 8.05 12.63 -3.85
C ARG A 74 7.56 14.07 -4.01
N ASP A 75 6.26 14.30 -3.82
CA ASP A 75 5.62 15.59 -4.14
C ASP A 75 5.97 16.67 -3.09
N LEU A 76 6.31 16.28 -1.85
CA LEU A 76 6.67 17.18 -0.75
C LEU A 76 8.16 17.12 -0.36
N GLU A 77 8.95 16.27 -1.03
CA GLU A 77 10.37 16.03 -0.73
C GLU A 77 10.65 15.66 0.74
N ILE A 78 9.76 14.85 1.33
CA ILE A 78 9.85 14.40 2.73
C ILE A 78 10.28 12.94 2.83
N ASP A 79 10.92 12.61 3.95
CA ASP A 79 11.28 11.23 4.28
C ASP A 79 10.04 10.35 4.60
N MET A 80 10.27 9.07 4.85
CA MET A 80 9.19 8.11 5.08
C MET A 80 8.42 8.40 6.39
N ALA A 81 9.10 8.91 7.41
CA ALA A 81 8.46 9.30 8.67
C ALA A 81 7.52 10.50 8.47
N GLY A 82 7.97 11.51 7.74
CA GLY A 82 7.15 12.65 7.33
C GLY A 82 5.97 12.21 6.46
N ALA A 83 6.18 11.29 5.52
CA ALA A 83 5.11 10.77 4.69
C ALA A 83 4.08 9.97 5.49
N ALA A 84 4.50 9.19 6.49
CA ALA A 84 3.57 8.50 7.40
C ALA A 84 2.66 9.50 8.13
N LEU A 85 3.24 10.56 8.69
CA LEU A 85 2.48 11.62 9.34
C LEU A 85 1.51 12.31 8.36
N ALA A 86 1.97 12.62 7.15
CA ALA A 86 1.13 13.27 6.14
C ALA A 86 -0.05 12.39 5.71
N VAL A 87 0.15 11.07 5.58
CA VAL A 87 -0.95 10.11 5.33
C VAL A 87 -1.97 10.16 6.46
N ASP A 88 -1.54 10.07 7.71
CA ASP A 88 -2.44 10.10 8.87
C ASP A 88 -3.21 11.42 8.97
N LEU A 89 -2.56 12.55 8.67
CA LEU A 89 -3.22 13.86 8.65
C LEU A 89 -4.29 13.94 7.56
N LEU A 90 -4.03 13.41 6.36
CA LEU A 90 -5.01 13.39 5.28
C LEU A 90 -6.20 12.49 5.59
N GLU A 91 -5.99 11.36 6.26
CA GLU A 91 -7.08 10.48 6.67
C GLU A 91 -7.98 11.12 7.72
N ARG A 92 -7.41 11.89 8.67
CA ARG A 92 -8.21 12.67 9.64
C ARG A 92 -9.12 13.70 8.99
N LEU A 93 -8.76 14.22 7.81
CA LEU A 93 -9.58 15.19 7.07
C LEU A 93 -10.69 14.53 6.23
N ARG A 94 -10.63 13.21 6.04
CA ARG A 94 -11.61 12.44 5.26
C ARG A 94 -12.68 11.78 6.12
N GLY A 95 -12.49 11.76 7.44
CA GLY A 95 -13.54 11.45 8.41
C GLY A 95 -14.38 12.67 8.71
#